data_AF-A0AB37RAD6-F1
#
_entry.id   AF-A0AB37RAD6-F1
#
_cell.length_a   1.000
_cell.length_b   1.000
_cell.length_c   1.000
_cell.angle_alpha   90.00
_cell.angle_beta   90.00
_cell.angle_gamma   90.00
#
_symmetry.space_group_name_H-M   'P 1'
#
loop_
_entity.id
_entity.type
_entity.pdbx_description
1 polymer ?
#
loop_
_entity_poly.entity_id
_entity_poly.type
_entity_poly.pdbx_seq_one_letter_code
_entity_poly.pdbx_strand_id
1 'polypeptide(L)'
;MANEAGIAVPEFCLSDNSRLFVMRRSDRDDQLNPIGFEDMAVLMGLPAEKKYSKSYFAIAKAIRLFYAPDQVLARSVELSEQAPKVIAAVRRCAELFIYENLWVASRRA
;
A
#
# COMPACT_ATOMS: atom_id res chain seq x y z
N MET A 1 -16.98 -10.80 16.99
CA MET A 1 -16.89 -10.57 15.53
C MET A 1 -15.50 -10.83 14.94
N ALA A 2 -14.46 -10.00 15.16
CA ALA A 2 -13.16 -10.22 14.50
C ALA A 2 -12.43 -11.50 14.98
N ASN A 3 -12.37 -11.72 16.30
CA ASN A 3 -11.83 -12.95 16.89
C ASN A 3 -12.57 -14.19 16.37
N GLU A 4 -13.91 -14.16 16.39
CA GLU A 4 -14.78 -15.24 15.88
C GLU A 4 -14.58 -15.51 14.38
N ALA A 5 -14.13 -14.51 13.61
CA ALA A 5 -13.80 -14.65 12.20
C ALA A 5 -12.37 -15.18 11.96
N GLY A 6 -11.64 -15.56 13.02
CA GLY A 6 -10.26 -16.05 12.92
C GLY A 6 -9.22 -14.96 12.65
N ILE A 7 -9.58 -13.68 12.79
CA ILE A 7 -8.65 -12.57 12.66
C ILE A 7 -7.89 -12.43 13.99
N ALA A 8 -6.56 -12.42 13.91
CA ALA A 8 -5.72 -12.15 15.07
C ALA A 8 -6.04 -10.76 15.64
N VAL A 9 -6.52 -10.71 16.86
CA VAL A 9 -6.83 -9.48 17.60
C VAL A 9 -6.22 -9.55 18.99
N PRO A 10 -5.86 -8.40 19.59
CA PRO A 10 -5.40 -8.39 20.98
C PRO A 10 -6.51 -8.82 21.93
N GLU A 11 -6.14 -9.37 23.08
CA GLU A 11 -7.07 -9.59 24.18
C GLU A 11 -7.65 -8.25 24.66
N PHE A 12 -8.96 -8.22 24.94
CA PHE A 12 -9.63 -7.03 25.44
C PHE A 12 -10.80 -7.38 26.37
N CYS A 13 -11.16 -6.44 27.23
CA CYS A 13 -12.34 -6.50 28.09
C CYS A 13 -12.93 -5.10 28.30
N LEU A 14 -14.13 -5.04 28.87
CA LEU A 14 -14.68 -3.81 29.43
C LEU A 14 -14.37 -3.76 30.93
N SER A 15 -14.11 -2.57 31.46
CA SER A 15 -14.01 -2.38 32.92
C SER A 15 -15.32 -2.75 33.61
N ASP A 16 -15.28 -3.05 34.91
CA ASP A 16 -16.45 -3.49 35.68
C ASP A 16 -17.62 -2.50 35.61
N ASN A 17 -17.33 -1.19 35.55
CA ASN A 17 -18.32 -0.14 35.39
C ASN A 17 -18.70 0.16 33.93
N SER A 18 -18.17 -0.61 32.98
CA SER A 18 -18.38 -0.51 31.53
C SER A 18 -18.02 0.83 30.89
N ARG A 19 -17.19 1.65 31.55
CA ARG A 19 -16.80 2.98 31.06
C ARG A 19 -15.50 2.98 30.26
N LEU A 20 -14.70 1.93 30.38
CA LEU A 20 -13.41 1.82 29.71
C LEU A 20 -13.35 0.52 28.90
N PHE A 21 -12.84 0.66 27.68
CA PHE A 21 -12.36 -0.46 26.88
C PHE A 21 -10.88 -0.67 27.18
N VAL A 22 -10.56 -1.84 27.73
CA VAL A 22 -9.20 -2.23 28.13
C VAL A 22 -8.70 -3.26 27.14
N MET A 23 -7.51 -3.05 26.58
CA MET A 23 -6.93 -3.91 25.55
C MET A 23 -5.46 -4.16 25.84
N ARG A 24 -5.01 -5.41 25.70
CA ARG A 24 -3.58 -5.76 25.74
C ARG A 24 -2.87 -5.10 24.57
N ARG A 25 -1.71 -4.51 24.84
CA ARG A 25 -0.84 -3.93 23.80
C ARG A 25 -0.31 -5.03 22.88
N SER A 26 -0.44 -4.85 21.57
CA SER A 26 0.08 -5.78 20.56
C SER A 26 1.56 -5.58 20.24
N ASP A 27 2.16 -4.48 20.69
CA ASP A 27 3.57 -4.14 20.47
C ASP A 27 4.48 -4.60 21.62
N ARG A 28 4.06 -5.63 22.37
CA ARG A 28 4.76 -6.20 23.52
C ARG A 28 4.81 -7.71 23.43
N ASP A 29 5.94 -8.29 23.83
CA ASP A 29 6.05 -9.75 24.02
C ASP A 29 5.44 -10.19 25.36
N ASP A 30 5.58 -11.48 25.70
CA ASP A 30 5.05 -12.07 26.94
C ASP A 30 5.80 -11.63 28.19
N GLN A 31 7.02 -11.10 28.04
CA GLN A 31 7.83 -10.53 29.10
C GLN A 31 7.69 -8.99 29.18
N LEU A 32 6.77 -8.41 28.40
CA LEU A 32 6.49 -6.98 28.29
C LEU A 32 7.60 -6.15 27.63
N ASN A 33 8.55 -6.80 26.94
CA ASN A 33 9.54 -6.09 26.13
C ASN A 33 8.89 -5.54 24.86
N PRO A 34 9.35 -4.38 24.35
CA PRO A 34 8.85 -3.83 23.09
C PRO A 34 9.32 -4.65 21.89
N ILE A 35 8.42 -4.95 20.94
CA ILE A 35 8.75 -5.69 19.70
C ILE A 35 8.85 -4.81 18.44
N GLY A 36 8.66 -3.49 18.58
CA GLY A 36 8.67 -2.53 17.46
C GLY A 36 7.39 -2.61 16.62
N PHE A 37 6.70 -1.48 16.47
CA PHE A 37 5.46 -1.39 15.70
C PHE A 37 5.31 0.01 15.13
N GLU A 38 4.98 0.12 13.86
CA GLU A 38 4.72 1.38 13.17
C GLU A 38 3.42 1.27 12.35
N ASP A 39 2.70 2.39 12.23
CA ASP A 39 1.50 2.44 11.43
C ASP A 39 1.79 2.72 9.94
N MET A 40 0.78 2.57 9.10
CA MET A 40 0.94 2.76 7.66
C MET A 40 1.20 4.23 7.25
N ALA A 41 0.82 5.21 8.08
CA ALA A 41 1.14 6.61 7.80
C ALA A 41 2.63 6.86 7.98
N VAL A 42 3.22 6.35 9.06
CA VAL A 42 4.67 6.38 9.30
C VAL A 42 5.42 5.62 8.21
N LEU A 43 5.02 4.39 7.90
CA LEU A 43 5.65 3.59 6.84
C LEU A 43 5.59 4.24 5.45
N MET A 44 4.58 5.08 5.20
CA MET A 44 4.45 5.83 3.94
C MET A 44 5.01 7.26 4.01
N GLY A 45 5.65 7.66 5.12
CA GLY A 45 6.24 8.99 5.31
C GLY A 45 5.20 10.12 5.33
N LEU A 46 4.01 9.85 5.86
CA LEU A 46 2.89 10.79 5.92
C LEU A 46 2.72 11.36 7.33
N PRO A 47 2.41 12.66 7.47
CA PRO A 47 1.95 13.19 8.75
C PRO A 47 0.54 12.66 9.07
N ALA A 48 0.16 12.71 10.35
CA ALA A 48 -1.08 12.10 10.85
C ALA A 48 -2.35 12.63 10.14
N GLU A 49 -2.37 13.91 9.77
CA GLU A 49 -3.49 14.56 9.05
C GLU A 49 -3.67 14.01 7.64
N LYS A 50 -2.65 13.33 7.10
CA LYS A 50 -2.64 12.77 5.75
C LYS A 50 -2.78 11.25 5.72
N LYS A 51 -3.10 10.59 6.85
CA LYS A 51 -3.25 9.12 6.93
C LYS A 51 -4.20 8.50 5.89
N TYR A 52 -5.23 9.25 5.46
CA TYR A 52 -6.21 8.81 4.46
C TYR A 52 -5.98 9.40 3.06
N SER A 53 -4.85 10.05 2.82
CA SER A 53 -4.59 10.75 1.55
C SER A 53 -4.14 9.82 0.42
N LYS A 54 -3.84 8.55 0.71
CA LYS A 54 -3.32 7.57 -0.25
C LYS A 54 -4.31 6.44 -0.49
N SER A 55 -4.15 5.77 -1.64
CA SER A 55 -5.00 4.65 -2.03
C SER A 55 -4.58 3.35 -1.35
N TYR A 56 -5.49 2.36 -1.32
CA TYR A 56 -5.16 0.99 -0.92
C TYR A 56 -4.03 0.38 -1.74
N PHE A 57 -3.85 0.81 -2.99
CA PHE A 57 -2.71 0.40 -3.81
C PHE A 57 -1.37 0.89 -3.23
N ALA A 58 -1.33 2.08 -2.64
CA ALA A 58 -0.13 2.57 -1.94
C ALA A 58 0.17 1.72 -0.71
N ILE A 59 -0.85 1.29 0.04
CA ILE A 59 -0.71 0.34 1.16
C ILE A 59 -0.11 -0.98 0.69
N ALA A 60 -0.63 -1.56 -0.40
CA ALA A 60 -0.08 -2.80 -0.96
C ALA A 60 1.39 -2.64 -1.40
N LYS A 61 1.78 -1.47 -1.95
CA LYS A 61 3.18 -1.17 -2.24
C LYS A 61 4.03 -1.10 -0.97
N ALA A 62 3.56 -0.41 0.07
CA ALA A 62 4.26 -0.33 1.34
C ALA A 62 4.48 -1.71 1.97
N ILE A 63 3.44 -2.55 2.02
CA ILE A 63 3.55 -3.93 2.53
C ILE A 63 4.65 -4.70 1.78
N ARG A 64 4.67 -4.65 0.45
CA ARG A 64 5.70 -5.35 -0.35
C ARG A 64 7.11 -4.84 -0.04
N LEU A 65 7.27 -3.52 0.10
CA LEU A 65 8.55 -2.89 0.41
C LEU A 65 9.11 -3.34 1.77
N PHE A 66 8.27 -3.40 2.81
CA PHE A 66 8.73 -3.71 4.17
C PHE A 66 8.71 -5.19 4.54
N TYR A 67 7.90 -6.02 3.87
CA TYR A 67 7.82 -7.46 4.17
C TYR A 67 8.80 -8.32 3.37
N ALA A 68 9.14 -7.92 2.14
CA ALA A 68 10.02 -8.69 1.26
C ALA A 68 10.98 -7.78 0.48
N PRO A 69 11.85 -7.02 1.17
CA PRO A 69 12.72 -6.03 0.54
C PRO A 69 13.61 -6.65 -0.54
N ASP A 70 14.14 -7.85 -0.31
CA ASP A 70 15.02 -8.55 -1.26
C ASP A 70 14.31 -8.89 -2.58
N GLN A 71 13.03 -9.30 -2.51
CA GLN A 71 12.22 -9.57 -3.70
C GLN A 71 11.91 -8.29 -4.48
N VAL A 72 11.69 -7.18 -3.76
CA VAL A 72 11.47 -5.87 -4.38
C VAL A 72 12.74 -5.37 -5.06
N LEU A 73 13.90 -5.51 -4.41
CA LEU A 73 15.20 -5.12 -4.96
C LEU A 73 15.55 -5.94 -6.21
N ALA A 74 15.41 -7.26 -6.16
CA ALA A 74 15.65 -8.13 -7.32
C ALA A 74 14.76 -7.75 -8.52
N ARG A 75 13.46 -7.54 -8.27
CA ARG A 75 12.52 -7.14 -9.32
C ARG A 75 12.75 -5.72 -9.84
N SER A 76 13.32 -4.82 -9.02
CA SER A 76 13.60 -3.44 -9.43
C SER A 76 14.66 -3.38 -10.55
N VAL A 77 15.64 -4.29 -10.50
CA VAL A 77 16.67 -4.43 -11.54
C VAL A 77 16.04 -4.89 -12.85
N GLU A 78 15.25 -5.97 -12.81
CA GLU A 78 14.54 -6.49 -13.99
C GLU A 78 13.59 -5.44 -14.61
N LEU A 79 12.85 -4.70 -13.77
CA LEU A 79 11.95 -3.64 -14.23
C LEU A 79 12.72 -2.47 -14.85
N SER A 80 13.88 -2.11 -14.31
CA SER A 80 14.75 -1.07 -14.87
C SER A 80 15.23 -1.44 -16.27
N GLU A 81 15.65 -2.70 -16.47
CA GLU A 81 16.06 -3.22 -17.78
C GLU A 81 14.91 -3.24 -18.80
N GLN A 82 13.68 -3.48 -18.33
CA GLN A 82 12.48 -3.52 -19.18
C GLN A 82 11.87 -2.14 -19.44
N ALA A 83 12.14 -1.15 -18.60
CA ALA A 83 11.52 0.17 -18.64
C ALA A 83 11.60 0.86 -20.02
N PRO A 84 12.73 0.85 -20.75
CA PRO A 84 12.82 1.47 -22.07
C PRO A 84 11.84 0.84 -23.08
N LYS A 85 11.67 -0.49 -23.04
CA LYS A 85 10.77 -1.22 -23.93
C LYS A 85 9.31 -0.93 -23.61
N VAL A 86 8.95 -0.86 -22.33
CA VAL A 86 7.60 -0.50 -21.89
C VAL A 86 7.27 0.94 -22.28
N ILE A 87 8.18 1.89 -22.07
CA ILE A 87 8.00 3.29 -22.48
C ILE A 87 7.82 3.40 -23.99
N ALA A 88 8.63 2.68 -24.77
CA ALA A 88 8.50 2.65 -26.22
C ALA A 88 7.14 2.07 -26.66
N ALA A 89 6.68 0.99 -26.02
CA ALA A 89 5.38 0.38 -26.30
C ALA A 89 4.22 1.33 -25.96
N VAL A 90 4.26 1.98 -24.79
CA VAL A 90 3.25 2.97 -24.38
C VAL A 90 3.21 4.15 -25.34
N ARG A 91 4.38 4.68 -25.76
CA ARG A 91 4.47 5.75 -26.77
C ARG A 91 3.86 5.32 -28.09
N ARG A 92 4.21 4.14 -28.59
CA ARG A 92 3.65 3.59 -29.83
C ARG A 92 2.13 3.44 -29.76
N CYS A 93 1.60 2.94 -28.65
CA CYS A 93 0.16 2.86 -28.43
C CYS A 93 -0.50 4.24 -28.42
N ALA A 94 0.12 5.23 -27.75
CA ALA A 94 -0.40 6.60 -27.71
C ALA A 94 -0.35 7.29 -29.08
N GLU A 95 0.69 7.04 -29.87
CA GLU A 95 0.82 7.56 -31.25
C GLU A 95 -0.34 7.05 -32.14
N LEU A 96 -0.69 5.77 -32.05
CA LEU A 96 -1.84 5.20 -32.79
C LEU A 96 -3.15 5.92 -32.47
N PHE A 97 -3.37 6.28 -31.19
CA PHE A 97 -4.55 7.06 -30.77
C PHE A 97 -4.51 8.52 -31.24
N ILE A 98 -3.33 9.14 -31.35
CA ILE A 98 -3.20 10.51 -31.88
C ILE A 98 -3.44 10.52 -33.39
N TYR A 99 -2.93 9.53 -34.13
CA TYR A 99 -3.12 9.43 -35.58
C TYR A 99 -4.57 9.14 -35.97
N GLU A 100 -5.32 8.33 -35.23
CA GLU A 100 -6.76 8.14 -35.50
C GLU A 100 -7.56 9.44 -35.31
N ASN A 101 -7.23 10.25 -34.30
CA ASN A 101 -7.94 11.50 -34.04
C ASN A 101 -7.62 12.62 -35.06
N LEU A 102 -6.38 12.67 -35.60
CA LEU A 102 -6.04 13.57 -36.71
C LEU A 102 -6.71 13.16 -38.04
N TRP A 103 -6.86 11.85 -38.30
CA TRP A 103 -7.56 11.34 -39.48
C TRP A 103 -9.07 11.66 -39.47
N VAL A 104 -9.71 11.64 -38.28
CA VAL A 104 -11.13 12.01 -38.14
C VAL A 104 -11.34 13.52 -38.31
N ALA A 105 -10.40 14.35 -37.86
CA ALA A 105 -10.48 15.81 -38.00
C ALA A 105 -10.34 16.30 -39.45
N SER A 106 -9.54 15.62 -40.30
CA SER A 106 -9.34 16.02 -41.70
C SER A 106 -10.48 15.62 -42.66
N ARG A 107 -11.46 14.82 -42.22
CA ARG A 107 -12.67 14.47 -43.00
C ARG A 107 -13.90 15.33 -42.70
N ARG A 108 -13.77 16.36 -41.84
CA ARG A 108 -14.84 17.33 -41.52
C ARG A 108 -14.56 18.75 -42.03
N ALA A 109 -13.54 18.93 -42.87
CA ALA A 109 -13.27 20.18 -43.60
C ALA A 109 -13.79 20.08 -45.03
#